data_AF-N8ZHN0-F1
#
_entry.id   AF-N8ZHN0-F1
#
_cell.length_a   1.000
_cell.length_b   1.000
_cell.length_c   1.000
_cell.angle_alpha   90.00
_cell.angle_beta   90.00
_cell.angle_gamma   90.00
#
_symmetry.space_group_name_H-M   'P 1'
#
loop_
_entity.id
_entity.type
_entity.pdbx_description
1 polymer ?
#
loop_
_entity_poly.entity_id
_entity_poly.type
_entity_poly.pdbx_seq_one_letter_code
_entity_poly.pdbx_strand_id
1 'polypeptide(L)'
;MKRYELINITIKMGTAAVVANGIKAFHDASDSKAKLLGVWFSDIGQLNQVVVLRSFANEADQVADDARLAAQENVFDSSENIINYSVEHFAGFDFLPEVELGEFGPVYEIRTYELKHGGVPHVLEAWKNAVPTRTQYSKLSIAMYALDGKPRIVSIWPYASLNERSEIRAKTVADGIWPPKGGPQWLTHEMQSMIALPTAVSPLK
;
A
#
# COMPACT_ATOMS: atom_id res chain seq x y z
N MET A 1 -5.65 -16.89 -5.87
CA MET A 1 -5.48 -15.98 -4.72
C MET A 1 -5.44 -14.56 -5.24
N LYS A 2 -6.09 -13.61 -4.55
CA LYS A 2 -6.06 -12.21 -4.95
C LYS A 2 -4.63 -11.67 -4.87
N ARG A 3 -4.23 -10.90 -5.87
CA ARG A 3 -2.89 -10.29 -5.94
C ARG A 3 -3.02 -8.79 -5.81
N TYR A 4 -1.96 -8.17 -5.29
CA TYR A 4 -1.86 -6.74 -5.13
C TYR A 4 -0.51 -6.26 -5.63
N GLU A 5 -0.49 -5.02 -6.07
CA GLU A 5 0.75 -4.32 -6.38
C GLU A 5 0.81 -2.98 -5.69
N LEU A 6 2.02 -2.65 -5.26
CA LEU A 6 2.39 -1.30 -4.86
C LEU A 6 3.39 -0.77 -5.89
N ILE A 7 2.98 0.24 -6.65
CA ILE A 7 3.88 0.94 -7.58
C ILE A 7 4.36 2.20 -6.89
N ASN A 8 5.67 2.31 -6.69
CA ASN A 8 6.30 3.50 -6.12
C ASN A 8 6.96 4.29 -7.26
N ILE A 9 6.52 5.53 -7.47
CA ILE A 9 6.90 6.35 -8.64
C ILE A 9 7.56 7.62 -8.12
N THR A 10 8.86 7.79 -8.38
CA THR A 10 9.56 9.04 -8.11
C THR A 10 9.32 10.00 -9.27
N ILE A 11 8.87 11.23 -8.97
CA ILE A 11 8.45 12.21 -9.97
C ILE A 11 9.25 13.51 -9.87
N LYS A 12 9.20 14.33 -10.92
CA LYS A 12 9.65 15.72 -10.88
C LYS A 12 8.81 16.52 -9.87
N MET A 13 9.43 17.50 -9.22
CA MET A 13 8.73 18.39 -8.31
C MET A 13 7.59 19.12 -9.03
N GLY A 14 6.40 19.14 -8.42
CA GLY A 14 5.24 19.86 -8.95
C GLY A 14 4.42 19.11 -10.01
N THR A 15 4.75 17.86 -10.34
CA THR A 15 4.05 17.10 -11.41
C THR A 15 3.07 16.04 -10.90
N ALA A 16 2.84 15.97 -9.59
CA ALA A 16 2.03 14.93 -8.94
C ALA A 16 0.63 14.79 -9.54
N ALA A 17 -0.05 15.89 -9.80
CA ALA A 17 -1.40 15.88 -10.37
C ALA A 17 -1.43 15.33 -11.81
N VAL A 18 -0.44 15.68 -12.63
CA VAL A 18 -0.34 15.21 -14.02
C VAL A 18 -0.10 13.71 -14.05
N VAL A 19 0.89 13.24 -13.26
CA VAL A 19 1.20 11.81 -13.15
C VAL A 19 0.01 11.02 -12.60
N ALA A 20 -0.70 11.55 -11.59
CA ALA A 20 -1.90 10.91 -11.05
C ALA A 20 -3.02 10.75 -12.09
N ASN A 21 -3.27 11.77 -12.92
CA ASN A 21 -4.25 11.69 -14.00
C ASN A 21 -3.86 10.66 -15.07
N GLY A 22 -2.57 10.59 -15.41
CA GLY A 22 -2.03 9.57 -16.31
C GLY A 22 -2.20 8.14 -15.78
N ILE A 23 -1.97 7.94 -14.47
CA ILE A 23 -2.25 6.66 -13.80
C ILE A 23 -3.74 6.31 -13.91
N LYS A 24 -4.64 7.27 -13.67
CA LYS A 24 -6.08 7.04 -13.82
C LYS A 24 -6.43 6.64 -15.26
N ALA A 25 -5.94 7.37 -16.26
CA ALA A 25 -6.20 7.08 -17.67
C ALA A 25 -5.73 5.67 -18.08
N PHE A 26 -4.55 5.26 -17.61
CA PHE A 26 -4.00 3.92 -17.85
C PHE A 26 -4.87 2.78 -17.28
N HIS A 27 -5.59 3.04 -16.17
CA HIS A 27 -6.51 2.06 -15.55
C HIS A 27 -7.93 2.14 -16.11
N ASP A 28 -8.37 3.30 -16.60
CA ASP A 28 -9.66 3.45 -17.29
C ASP A 28 -9.66 2.81 -18.69
N ALA A 29 -8.48 2.56 -19.28
CA ALA A 29 -8.35 1.86 -20.55
C ALA A 29 -8.90 0.43 -20.49
N SER A 30 -9.61 -0.01 -21.55
CA SER A 30 -10.45 -1.22 -21.57
C SER A 30 -9.74 -2.54 -21.26
N ASP A 31 -8.43 -2.59 -21.47
CA ASP A 31 -7.68 -3.84 -21.48
C ASP A 31 -7.03 -4.15 -20.13
N SER A 32 -7.01 -3.19 -19.19
CA SER A 32 -6.51 -3.46 -17.84
C SER A 32 -7.48 -4.35 -17.05
N LYS A 33 -6.91 -5.36 -16.39
CA LYS A 33 -7.64 -6.16 -15.38
C LYS A 33 -7.34 -5.71 -13.94
N ALA A 34 -6.51 -4.67 -13.79
CA ALA A 34 -6.20 -4.10 -12.49
C ALA A 34 -7.38 -3.27 -11.98
N LYS A 35 -7.84 -3.56 -10.76
CA LYS A 35 -8.70 -2.64 -10.02
C LYS A 35 -7.80 -1.63 -9.28
N LEU A 36 -7.85 -0.37 -9.71
CA LEU A 36 -7.20 0.73 -9.00
C LEU A 36 -7.84 0.91 -7.62
N LEU A 37 -7.03 0.91 -6.56
CA LEU A 37 -7.50 1.02 -5.18
C LEU A 37 -7.11 2.34 -4.54
N GLY A 38 -5.88 2.82 -4.76
CA GLY A 38 -5.43 4.09 -4.21
C GLY A 38 -4.29 4.70 -5.00
N VAL A 39 -4.24 6.03 -5.00
CA VAL A 39 -3.19 6.84 -5.61
C VAL A 39 -2.86 7.96 -4.64
N TRP A 40 -1.74 7.86 -3.94
CA TRP A 40 -1.33 8.81 -2.92
C TRP A 40 -0.05 9.54 -3.31
N PHE A 41 0.11 10.76 -2.81
CA PHE A 41 1.35 11.50 -2.84
C PHE A 41 1.98 11.51 -1.44
N SER A 42 3.30 11.29 -1.37
CA SER A 42 4.04 11.28 -0.10
C SER A 42 4.20 12.68 0.48
N ASP A 43 3.73 12.87 1.73
CA ASP A 43 3.85 14.10 2.52
C ASP A 43 5.01 14.01 3.52
N ILE A 44 5.11 12.88 4.24
CA ILE A 44 6.23 12.57 5.15
C ILE A 44 6.83 11.23 4.76
N GLY A 45 8.15 11.22 4.52
CA GLY A 45 8.89 10.06 4.02
C GLY A 45 9.71 10.44 2.80
N GLN A 46 9.73 9.56 1.79
CA GLN A 46 10.36 9.88 0.51
C GLN A 46 9.53 10.93 -0.24
N LEU A 47 10.04 12.15 -0.35
CA LEU A 47 9.36 13.25 -1.06
C LEU A 47 9.33 13.03 -2.58
N ASN A 48 8.44 13.74 -3.25
CA ASN A 48 8.22 13.65 -4.71
C ASN A 48 7.92 12.22 -5.17
N GLN A 49 7.11 11.50 -4.39
CA GLN A 49 6.73 10.12 -4.68
C GLN A 49 5.21 9.99 -4.78
N VAL A 50 4.75 9.33 -5.84
CA VAL A 50 3.38 8.85 -5.99
C VAL A 50 3.37 7.34 -5.72
N VAL A 51 2.45 6.89 -4.88
CA VAL A 51 2.26 5.48 -4.55
C VAL A 51 0.91 5.02 -5.08
N VAL A 52 0.91 3.95 -5.88
CA VAL A 52 -0.29 3.36 -6.46
C VAL A 52 -0.53 1.99 -5.86
N LEU A 53 -1.72 1.76 -5.30
CA LEU A 53 -2.19 0.43 -4.91
C LEU A 53 -3.22 -0.05 -5.94
N ARG A 54 -2.99 -1.25 -6.47
CA ARG A 54 -3.95 -1.94 -7.35
C ARG A 54 -4.10 -3.40 -6.97
N SER A 55 -5.20 -4.01 -7.40
CA SER A 55 -5.51 -5.42 -7.13
C SER A 55 -5.94 -6.17 -8.37
N PHE A 56 -5.74 -7.48 -8.35
CA PHE A 56 -6.07 -8.41 -9.42
C PHE A 56 -6.82 -9.60 -8.86
N ALA A 57 -7.77 -10.13 -9.64
CA ALA A 57 -8.53 -11.31 -9.24
C ALA A 57 -7.64 -12.55 -9.09
N ASN A 58 -6.60 -12.67 -9.91
CA ASN A 58 -5.67 -13.80 -9.95
C ASN A 58 -4.28 -13.37 -10.46
N GLU A 59 -3.35 -14.32 -10.46
CA GLU A 59 -1.96 -14.13 -10.92
C GLU A 59 -1.82 -13.95 -12.42
N ALA A 60 -2.66 -14.60 -13.24
CA ALA A 60 -2.58 -14.45 -14.69
C ALA A 60 -2.93 -13.03 -15.13
N ASP A 61 -3.97 -12.44 -14.53
CA ASP A 61 -4.34 -11.04 -14.75
C ASP A 61 -3.23 -10.08 -14.30
N GLN A 62 -2.55 -10.41 -13.20
CA GLN A 62 -1.41 -9.64 -12.69
C GLN A 62 -0.26 -9.61 -13.69
N VAL A 63 0.22 -10.79 -14.09
CA VAL A 63 1.33 -10.96 -15.03
C VAL A 63 1.02 -10.33 -16.40
N ALA A 64 -0.23 -10.42 -16.86
CA ALA A 64 -0.65 -9.78 -18.10
C ALA A 64 -0.58 -8.24 -18.01
N ASP A 65 -0.97 -7.64 -16.88
CA ASP A 65 -0.91 -6.19 -16.70
C ASP A 65 0.52 -5.69 -16.45
N ASP A 66 1.39 -6.50 -15.86
CA ASP A 66 2.84 -6.21 -15.78
C ASP A 66 3.45 -6.11 -17.18
N ALA A 67 3.15 -7.08 -18.06
CA ALA A 67 3.59 -7.03 -19.45
C ALA A 67 3.04 -5.81 -20.18
N ARG A 68 1.79 -5.43 -19.91
CA ARG A 68 1.16 -4.22 -20.48
C ARG A 68 1.85 -2.95 -20.00
N LEU A 69 2.16 -2.83 -18.70
CA LEU A 69 2.87 -1.69 -18.14
C LEU A 69 4.30 -1.61 -18.72
N ALA A 70 5.01 -2.73 -18.82
CA ALA A 70 6.37 -2.78 -19.37
C ALA A 70 6.43 -2.44 -20.87
N ALA A 71 5.33 -2.66 -21.61
CA ALA A 71 5.23 -2.30 -23.03
C ALA A 71 4.91 -0.82 -23.27
N GLN A 72 4.63 -0.02 -22.23
CA GLN A 72 4.37 1.40 -22.38
C GLN A 72 5.67 2.15 -22.71
N GLU A 73 5.74 2.79 -23.88
CA GLU A 73 6.82 3.73 -24.20
C GLU A 73 6.71 5.01 -23.35
N ASN A 74 5.47 5.51 -23.18
CA ASN A 74 5.15 6.64 -22.32
C ASN A 74 4.38 6.14 -21.08
N VAL A 75 5.10 5.72 -20.03
CA VAL A 75 4.51 5.17 -18.81
C VAL A 75 3.56 6.19 -18.19
N PHE A 76 2.30 5.78 -18.01
CA PHE A 76 1.20 6.61 -17.51
C PHE A 76 1.02 7.92 -18.28
N ASP A 77 1.34 7.96 -19.57
CA ASP A 77 1.32 9.18 -20.40
C ASP A 77 2.05 10.37 -19.75
N SER A 78 3.11 10.08 -18.96
CA SER A 78 3.82 11.07 -18.14
C SER A 78 5.30 10.72 -17.93
N SER A 79 5.92 9.93 -18.81
CA SER A 79 7.32 9.51 -18.72
C SER A 79 8.28 10.68 -18.50
N GLU A 80 8.05 11.84 -19.12
CA GLU A 80 8.89 13.01 -18.95
C GLU A 80 8.85 13.58 -17.52
N ASN A 81 7.85 13.22 -16.72
CA ASN A 81 7.67 13.63 -15.34
C ASN A 81 8.08 12.54 -14.34
N ILE A 82 8.31 11.31 -14.80
CA ILE A 82 8.69 10.16 -13.99
C ILE A 82 10.21 9.98 -14.04
N ILE A 83 10.86 10.00 -12.87
CA ILE A 83 12.31 9.80 -12.75
C ILE A 83 12.64 8.31 -12.71
N ASN A 84 11.86 7.55 -11.93
CA ASN A 84 11.91 6.09 -11.88
C ASN A 84 10.61 5.56 -11.28
N TYR A 85 10.37 4.26 -11.44
CA TYR A 85 9.33 3.55 -10.71
C TYR A 85 9.80 2.14 -10.33
N SER A 86 9.15 1.56 -9.32
CA SER A 86 9.25 0.14 -8.99
C SER A 86 7.85 -0.45 -8.88
N VAL A 87 7.70 -1.71 -9.30
CA VAL A 87 6.49 -2.50 -9.10
C VAL A 87 6.83 -3.61 -8.12
N GLU A 88 6.07 -3.70 -7.04
CA GLU A 88 6.24 -4.70 -6.00
C GLU A 88 4.98 -5.55 -5.90
N HIS A 89 5.12 -6.88 -5.93
CA HIS A 89 3.99 -7.81 -5.97
C HIS A 89 3.73 -8.41 -4.59
N PHE A 90 2.44 -8.45 -4.22
CA PHE A 90 2.01 -8.88 -2.90
C PHE A 90 0.82 -9.84 -2.95
N ALA A 91 0.72 -10.62 -1.88
CA ALA A 91 -0.49 -11.34 -1.51
C ALA A 91 -1.11 -10.69 -0.27
N GLY A 92 -2.42 -10.49 -0.31
CA GLY A 92 -3.15 -10.00 0.86
C GLY A 92 -3.19 -11.05 1.97
N PHE A 93 -3.35 -10.60 3.22
CA PHE A 93 -3.62 -11.51 4.33
C PHE A 93 -4.97 -12.18 4.10
N ASP A 94 -5.00 -13.51 4.10
CA ASP A 94 -6.15 -14.32 3.68
C ASP A 94 -7.40 -14.16 4.55
N PHE A 95 -7.23 -13.76 5.81
CA PHE A 95 -8.32 -13.52 6.75
C PHE A 95 -8.87 -12.08 6.71
N LEU A 96 -8.27 -11.17 5.94
CA LEU A 96 -8.80 -9.81 5.78
C LEU A 96 -9.90 -9.77 4.71
N PRO A 97 -10.93 -8.93 4.88
CA PRO A 97 -11.89 -8.69 3.81
C PRO A 97 -11.23 -8.00 2.61
N GLU A 98 -11.97 -7.93 1.51
CA GLU A 98 -11.52 -7.13 0.37
C GLU A 98 -11.37 -5.65 0.74
N VAL A 99 -10.46 -4.96 0.04
CA VAL A 99 -10.27 -3.52 0.22
C VAL A 99 -11.57 -2.78 -0.12
N GLU A 100 -12.15 -2.17 0.90
CA GLU A 100 -13.30 -1.29 0.81
C GLU A 100 -12.85 0.09 0.29
N LEU A 101 -13.45 0.57 -0.79
CA LEU A 101 -13.22 1.90 -1.34
C LEU A 101 -14.12 2.92 -0.65
N GLY A 102 -13.69 4.17 -0.58
CA GLY A 102 -14.46 5.23 0.10
C GLY A 102 -13.58 6.34 0.66
N GLU A 103 -14.19 7.18 1.49
CA GLU A 103 -13.56 8.31 2.16
C GLU A 103 -13.24 7.94 3.61
N PHE A 104 -11.98 7.68 3.90
CA PHE A 104 -11.43 7.27 5.19
C PHE A 104 -10.25 8.16 5.66
N GLY A 105 -9.67 8.95 4.75
CA GLY A 105 -8.54 9.85 4.99
C GLY A 105 -8.94 11.21 5.59
N PRO A 106 -8.14 12.26 5.33
CA PRO A 106 -7.18 12.41 4.23
C PRO A 106 -5.76 11.88 4.51
N VAL A 107 -5.48 11.33 5.69
CA VAL A 107 -4.12 10.90 6.07
C VAL A 107 -4.01 9.39 5.96
N TYR A 108 -3.12 8.90 5.09
CA TYR A 108 -2.81 7.47 4.99
C TYR A 108 -1.41 7.21 5.52
N GLU A 109 -1.27 6.22 6.40
CA GLU A 109 0.01 5.71 6.83
C GLU A 109 0.33 4.39 6.12
N ILE A 110 1.34 4.38 5.26
CA ILE A 110 1.86 3.19 4.59
C ILE A 110 3.09 2.72 5.37
N ARG A 111 3.03 1.50 5.91
CA ARG A 111 4.08 0.95 6.76
C ARG A 111 4.64 -0.32 6.16
N THR A 112 5.96 -0.36 5.99
CA THR A 112 6.69 -1.51 5.45
C THR A 112 7.62 -2.06 6.54
N TYR A 113 7.63 -3.37 6.71
CA TYR A 113 8.49 -4.05 7.69
C TYR A 113 9.19 -5.22 7.03
N GLU A 114 10.52 -5.19 6.99
CA GLU A 114 11.29 -6.35 6.54
C GLU A 114 11.22 -7.48 7.59
N LEU A 115 11.11 -8.71 7.08
CA LEU A 115 10.95 -9.92 7.86
C LEU A 115 12.24 -10.75 7.88
N LYS A 116 12.46 -11.44 8.99
CA LYS A 116 13.43 -12.54 9.08
C LYS A 116 12.98 -13.69 8.16
N HIS A 117 13.94 -14.50 7.72
CA HIS A 117 13.65 -15.69 6.91
C HIS A 117 12.62 -16.59 7.61
N GLY A 118 11.64 -17.09 6.86
CA GLY A 118 10.55 -17.90 7.40
C GLY A 118 9.56 -17.16 8.30
N GLY A 119 9.65 -15.82 8.43
CA GLY A 119 8.80 -15.05 9.35
C GLY A 119 7.35 -14.87 8.91
N VAL A 120 7.04 -15.00 7.61
CA VAL A 120 5.70 -14.70 7.05
C VAL A 120 4.57 -15.45 7.78
N PRO A 121 4.61 -16.80 7.96
CA PRO A 121 3.51 -17.52 8.62
C PRO A 121 3.29 -17.07 10.06
N HIS A 122 4.37 -16.77 10.79
CA HIS A 122 4.28 -16.33 12.18
C HIS A 122 3.71 -14.92 12.32
N VAL A 123 4.09 -14.03 11.41
CA VAL A 123 3.54 -12.67 11.35
C VAL A 123 2.06 -12.71 10.97
N LEU A 124 1.68 -13.54 9.99
CA LEU A 124 0.27 -13.73 9.62
C LEU A 124 -0.56 -14.20 10.81
N GLU A 125 -0.11 -15.22 11.54
CA GLU A 125 -0.83 -15.73 12.72
C GLU A 125 -0.91 -14.67 13.85
N ALA A 126 0.17 -13.94 14.12
CA ALA A 126 0.16 -12.87 15.10
C ALA A 126 -0.83 -11.75 14.73
N TRP A 127 -0.85 -11.35 13.45
CA TRP A 127 -1.80 -10.35 12.95
C TRP A 127 -3.24 -10.86 12.97
N LYS A 128 -3.49 -12.13 12.60
CA LYS A 128 -4.82 -12.74 12.61
C LYS A 128 -5.50 -12.63 13.98
N ASN A 129 -4.72 -12.82 15.03
CA ASN A 129 -5.20 -12.71 16.41
C ASN A 129 -5.38 -11.25 16.88
N ALA A 130 -4.54 -10.31 16.42
CA ALA A 130 -4.55 -8.92 16.90
C ALA A 130 -5.49 -7.99 16.12
N VAL A 131 -5.67 -8.23 14.82
CA VAL A 131 -6.45 -7.37 13.91
C VAL A 131 -7.90 -7.15 14.39
N PRO A 132 -8.67 -8.18 14.81
CA PRO A 132 -10.07 -7.97 15.22
C PRO A 132 -10.26 -6.94 16.34
N THR A 133 -9.32 -6.86 17.28
CA THR A 133 -9.33 -5.84 18.34
C THR A 133 -8.70 -4.54 17.85
N ARG A 134 -7.60 -4.59 17.09
CA ARG A 134 -6.92 -3.39 16.59
C ARG A 134 -7.82 -2.54 15.68
N THR A 135 -8.68 -3.16 14.87
CA THR A 135 -9.55 -2.44 13.93
C THR A 135 -10.74 -1.74 14.61
N GLN A 136 -10.97 -1.98 15.90
CA GLN A 136 -11.92 -1.20 16.71
C GLN A 136 -11.41 0.21 17.02
N TYR A 137 -10.08 0.42 16.92
CA TYR A 137 -9.47 1.73 17.16
C TYR A 137 -9.36 2.56 15.89
N SER A 138 -8.99 1.94 14.76
CA SER A 138 -8.94 2.60 13.45
C SER A 138 -9.08 1.57 12.33
N LYS A 139 -9.53 2.02 11.16
CA LYS A 139 -9.62 1.18 9.97
C LYS A 139 -8.23 0.65 9.56
N LEU A 140 -8.19 -0.58 9.09
CA LEU A 140 -7.09 -1.18 8.35
C LEU A 140 -7.56 -1.35 6.90
N SER A 141 -6.97 -0.63 5.93
CA SER A 141 -7.37 -0.78 4.52
C SER A 141 -6.86 -2.09 3.93
N ILE A 142 -5.60 -2.43 4.22
CA ILE A 142 -4.99 -3.68 3.77
C ILE A 142 -3.75 -4.01 4.60
N ALA A 143 -3.49 -5.30 4.77
CA ALA A 143 -2.16 -5.82 5.10
C ALA A 143 -1.82 -6.93 4.10
N MET A 144 -0.58 -6.94 3.62
CA MET A 144 -0.11 -7.81 2.56
C MET A 144 1.35 -8.18 2.75
N TYR A 145 1.77 -9.34 2.25
CA TYR A 145 3.16 -9.82 2.29
C TYR A 145 3.73 -9.93 0.89
N ALA A 146 5.01 -9.60 0.74
CA ALA A 146 5.68 -9.58 -0.56
C ALA A 146 5.86 -11.00 -1.11
N LEU A 147 5.70 -11.10 -2.43
CA LEU A 147 5.92 -12.32 -3.21
C LEU A 147 7.29 -12.32 -3.90
N ASP A 148 7.93 -11.17 -3.96
CA ASP A 148 9.20 -10.93 -4.60
C ASP A 148 10.16 -10.15 -3.71
N GLY A 149 11.42 -10.05 -4.15
CA GLY A 149 12.45 -9.29 -3.46
C GLY A 149 12.67 -9.77 -2.02
N LYS A 150 12.92 -8.82 -1.12
CA LYS A 150 13.13 -9.14 0.30
C LYS A 150 11.78 -9.44 0.98
N PRO A 151 11.70 -10.48 1.84
CA PRO A 151 10.53 -10.75 2.65
C PRO A 151 10.13 -9.51 3.47
N ARG A 152 8.91 -9.01 3.25
CA ARG A 152 8.37 -7.83 3.93
C ARG A 152 6.85 -7.91 4.02
N ILE A 153 6.29 -7.22 4.99
CA ILE A 153 4.85 -6.91 5.02
C ILE A 153 4.65 -5.42 4.79
N VAL A 154 3.56 -5.09 4.09
CA VAL A 154 3.06 -3.73 3.94
C VAL A 154 1.67 -3.66 4.55
N SER A 155 1.40 -2.59 5.31
CA SER A 155 0.07 -2.30 5.83
C SER A 155 -0.28 -0.84 5.58
N ILE A 156 -1.54 -0.57 5.25
CA ILE A 156 -2.03 0.77 4.93
C ILE A 156 -3.20 1.10 5.86
N TRP A 157 -3.07 2.23 6.56
CA TRP A 157 -4.00 2.69 7.59
C TRP A 157 -4.48 4.11 7.28
N PRO A 158 -5.77 4.33 7.04
CA PRO A 158 -6.31 5.68 6.91
C PRO A 158 -6.66 6.27 8.29
N TYR A 159 -6.56 7.59 8.37
CA TYR A 159 -6.86 8.43 9.53
C TYR A 159 -7.44 9.77 9.08
N ALA A 160 -8.29 10.36 9.92
CA ALA A 160 -8.86 11.69 9.73
C ALA A 160 -7.81 12.80 9.90
N SER A 161 -6.71 12.54 10.63
CA SER A 161 -5.60 13.48 10.79
C SER A 161 -4.32 12.83 11.31
N LEU A 162 -3.20 13.55 11.22
CA LEU A 162 -1.92 13.16 11.85
C LEU A 162 -2.01 13.07 13.38
N ASN A 163 -2.84 13.91 14.00
CA ASN A 163 -3.06 13.88 15.45
C ASN A 163 -3.81 12.60 15.84
N GLU A 164 -4.93 12.30 15.18
CA GLU A 164 -5.69 11.06 15.40
C GLU A 164 -4.79 9.83 15.21
N ARG A 165 -4.00 9.80 14.14
CA ARG A 165 -3.01 8.74 13.90
C ARG A 165 -2.06 8.57 15.09
N SER A 166 -1.56 9.66 15.66
CA SER A 166 -0.61 9.62 16.76
C SER A 166 -1.26 9.18 18.07
N GLU A 167 -2.46 9.68 18.36
CA GLU A 167 -3.27 9.32 19.53
C GLU A 167 -3.64 7.84 19.53
N ILE A 168 -4.18 7.33 18.41
CA ILE A 168 -4.57 5.92 18.27
C ILE A 168 -3.38 4.98 18.42
N ARG A 169 -2.22 5.36 17.87
CA ARG A 169 -1.00 4.56 18.04
C ARG A 169 -0.52 4.53 19.47
N ALA A 170 -0.47 5.67 20.14
CA ALA A 170 -0.10 5.72 21.56
C ALA A 170 -1.06 4.88 22.40
N LYS A 171 -2.36 5.00 22.14
CA LYS A 171 -3.41 4.25 22.84
C LYS A 171 -3.30 2.74 22.64
N THR A 172 -3.17 2.27 21.39
CA THR A 172 -3.06 0.82 21.10
C THR A 172 -1.81 0.18 21.68
N VAL A 173 -0.73 0.94 21.86
CA VAL A 173 0.47 0.52 22.59
C VAL A 173 0.20 0.45 24.09
N ALA A 174 -0.38 1.50 24.67
CA ALA A 174 -0.71 1.54 26.10
C ALA A 174 -1.67 0.42 26.50
N ASP A 175 -2.64 0.11 25.63
CA ASP A 175 -3.62 -0.96 25.84
C ASP A 175 -3.04 -2.37 25.53
N GLY A 176 -1.76 -2.46 25.12
CA GLY A 176 -1.08 -3.74 24.84
C GLY A 176 -1.61 -4.49 23.60
N ILE A 177 -2.40 -3.82 22.76
CA ILE A 177 -3.00 -4.39 21.55
C ILE A 177 -1.99 -4.42 20.40
N TRP A 178 -1.12 -3.41 20.32
CA TRP A 178 -0.15 -3.27 19.25
C TRP A 178 1.24 -2.95 19.80
N PRO A 179 2.33 -3.54 19.27
CA PRO A 179 2.38 -4.48 18.14
C PRO A 179 1.79 -5.88 18.46
N PRO A 180 1.45 -6.69 17.44
CA PRO A 180 0.88 -8.02 17.65
C PRO A 180 1.81 -8.90 18.49
N LYS A 181 1.26 -9.56 19.50
CA LYS A 181 2.04 -10.49 20.34
C LYS A 181 2.69 -11.56 19.46
N GLY A 182 4.01 -11.73 19.59
CA GLY A 182 4.79 -12.71 18.82
C GLY A 182 5.12 -12.29 17.38
N GLY A 183 4.61 -11.16 16.88
CA GLY A 183 4.95 -10.63 15.55
C GLY A 183 6.35 -9.98 15.49
N PRO A 184 6.67 -8.98 16.35
CA PRO A 184 7.91 -8.21 16.29
C PRO A 184 9.21 -9.02 16.28
N GLN A 185 9.24 -10.19 16.93
CA GLN A 185 10.44 -11.03 16.98
C GLN A 185 10.86 -11.58 15.60
N TRP A 186 9.95 -11.54 14.62
CA TRP A 186 10.18 -11.96 13.24
C TRP A 186 10.54 -10.81 12.30
N LEU A 187 10.69 -9.58 12.81
CA LEU A 187 11.11 -8.43 12.02
C LEU A 187 12.62 -8.26 12.07
N THR A 188 13.25 -7.74 11.01
CA THR A 188 14.70 -7.44 10.98
C THR A 188 15.03 -6.10 11.63
N HIS A 189 14.01 -5.33 12.05
CA HIS A 189 14.09 -3.93 12.48
C HIS A 189 14.31 -2.90 11.37
N GLU A 190 14.48 -3.33 10.12
CA GLU A 190 14.34 -2.44 8.96
C GLU A 190 12.86 -2.15 8.72
N MET A 191 12.44 -0.92 9.05
CA MET A 191 11.05 -0.51 9.02
C MET A 191 10.92 0.88 8.41
N GLN A 192 9.88 1.07 7.61
CA GLN A 192 9.56 2.36 7.00
C GLN A 192 8.12 2.74 7.32
N SER A 193 7.88 4.04 7.42
CA SER A 193 6.58 4.63 7.67
C SER A 193 6.46 5.89 6.84
N MET A 194 5.54 5.88 5.89
CA MET A 194 5.23 7.03 5.05
C MET A 194 3.86 7.56 5.41
N ILE A 195 3.75 8.89 5.49
CA ILE A 195 2.45 9.58 5.45
C ILE A 195 2.20 9.97 4.01
N ALA A 196 1.08 9.51 3.48
CA ALA A 196 0.66 9.75 2.11
C ALA A 196 -0.74 10.38 2.10
N LEU A 197 -0.94 11.33 1.20
CA LEU A 197 -2.19 12.04 1.01
C LEU A 197 -2.83 11.59 -0.31
N PRO A 198 -4.13 11.27 -0.33
CA PRO A 198 -4.78 10.79 -1.54
C PRO A 198 -4.84 11.91 -2.57
N THR A 199 -4.50 11.56 -3.81
CA THR A 199 -4.68 12.44 -4.95
C THR A 199 -6.17 12.54 -5.32
N ALA A 200 -6.54 13.53 -6.14
CA ALA A 200 -7.92 13.72 -6.56
C ALA A 200 -8.55 12.50 -7.28
N VAL A 201 -7.71 11.65 -7.88
CA VAL A 201 -8.13 10.44 -8.61
C VAL A 201 -8.14 9.18 -7.76
N SER A 202 -7.69 9.25 -6.50
CA SER A 202 -7.60 8.08 -5.63
C SER A 202 -9.00 7.54 -5.30
N PRO A 203 -9.26 6.23 -5.49
CA PRO A 203 -10.50 5.61 -5.03
C PRO A 203 -10.59 5.46 -3.49
N LEU A 204 -9.45 5.39 -2.83
CA LEU A 204 -9.30 5.51 -1.36
C LEU A 204 -8.95 6.97 -1.03
N LYS A 205 -9.90 7.73 -0.50
CA LYS A 205 -9.78 9.16 -0.19
C LYS A 205 -9.73 9.43 1.31
#